data_AF-A0AAC9A182-F1
#
_entry.id   AF-A0AAC9A182-F1
#
_cell.length_a   1.000
_cell.length_b   1.000
_cell.length_c   1.000
_cell.angle_alpha   90.00
_cell.angle_beta   90.00
_cell.angle_gamma   90.00
#
_symmetry.space_group_name_H-M   'P 1'
#
loop_
_entity.id
_entity.type
_entity.pdbx_description
1 polymer ?
#
loop_
_entity_poly.entity_id
_entity_poly.type
_entity_poly.pdbx_seq_one_letter_code
_entity_poly.pdbx_strand_id
1 'polypeptide(L)'
;MKIKLRIDKDRWEMTPYESYITMPIIIGRTMIFGAYNVDFEMTANIWKQLPEEYKRKIYRYNWKKMIKSMLITVTDITAYSFCFGSNIKLKSSITMKEIYKNFDENKRIEILTPGCDFPKSSMSVYFQYLGEVYAEVDLDELVAIFDEENSYQYSIMPKLMEASNYRKRRENKTGKLEQIYNEQLTIKNIVNKNIDELSKEETQKVLDNFLLIDNLKYLLEVIKKSKEFEIIISNKLKNEIKHWLRDIQIKIKTEEDEKIYQELKEILKEQL
;
A
#
# COMPACT_ATOMS: atom_id res chain seq x y z
N MET A 1 -10.61 -20.46 0.57
CA MET A 1 -11.91 -19.85 0.98
C MET A 1 -11.59 -18.56 1.72
N LYS A 2 -12.25 -17.44 1.39
CA LYS A 2 -11.98 -16.16 2.07
C LYS A 2 -12.82 -16.01 3.34
N ILE A 3 -12.20 -15.54 4.41
CA ILE A 3 -12.88 -15.20 5.66
C ILE A 3 -12.48 -13.81 6.12
N LYS A 4 -13.44 -13.07 6.66
CA LYS A 4 -13.23 -11.77 7.31
C LYS A 4 -13.13 -11.97 8.81
N LEU A 5 -11.96 -11.71 9.38
CA LEU A 5 -11.62 -11.92 10.78
C LEU A 5 -11.57 -10.56 11.47
N ARG A 6 -12.31 -10.39 12.56
CA ARG A 6 -12.22 -9.22 13.42
C ARG A 6 -10.95 -9.30 14.27
N ILE A 7 -10.15 -8.26 14.24
CA ILE A 7 -8.90 -8.14 15.02
C ILE A 7 -9.18 -7.38 16.32
N ASP A 8 -8.48 -7.77 17.39
CA ASP A 8 -8.55 -7.08 18.68
C ASP A 8 -7.90 -5.70 18.58
N LYS A 9 -8.60 -4.69 19.11
CA LYS A 9 -8.25 -3.25 18.96
C LYS A 9 -6.83 -2.92 19.45
N ASP A 10 -6.33 -3.68 20.41
CA ASP A 10 -5.08 -3.42 21.12
C ASP A 10 -3.88 -4.26 20.62
N ARG A 11 -4.04 -5.07 19.55
CA ARG A 11 -2.99 -5.98 19.05
C ARG A 11 -2.65 -5.76 17.57
N TRP A 12 -2.13 -4.57 17.29
CA TRP A 12 -1.56 -4.20 15.99
C TRP A 12 -0.04 -4.40 15.92
N GLU A 13 0.50 -5.36 16.65
CA GLU A 13 1.94 -5.61 16.63
C GLU A 13 2.30 -6.50 15.43
N MET A 14 2.59 -5.84 14.31
CA MET A 14 3.26 -6.46 13.16
C MET A 14 4.77 -6.25 13.36
N THR A 15 5.42 -7.15 14.11
CA THR A 15 6.86 -7.05 14.42
C THR A 15 7.76 -7.71 13.36
N PRO A 16 8.97 -7.19 13.08
CA PRO A 16 9.48 -7.13 11.70
C PRO A 16 10.87 -7.74 11.48
N TYR A 17 11.04 -8.37 10.30
CA TYR A 17 12.16 -8.20 9.37
C TYR A 17 11.55 -8.64 8.02
N GLU A 18 11.31 -7.70 7.09
CA GLU A 18 10.74 -7.96 5.73
C GLU A 18 9.20 -8.01 5.56
N SER A 19 8.40 -7.51 6.49
CA SER A 19 6.96 -7.34 6.24
C SER A 19 6.68 -6.19 5.27
N TYR A 20 5.84 -6.42 4.26
CA TYR A 20 5.43 -5.43 3.27
C TYR A 20 3.94 -5.11 3.39
N ILE A 21 3.57 -3.87 3.10
CA ILE A 21 2.17 -3.52 2.85
C ILE A 21 2.02 -2.74 1.55
N THR A 22 0.85 -2.84 0.94
CA THR A 22 0.47 -1.95 -0.17
C THR A 22 0.28 -0.52 0.35
N MET A 23 0.37 0.46 -0.56
CA MET A 23 -0.08 1.81 -0.25
C MET A 23 -1.49 1.79 0.34
N PRO A 24 -1.73 2.38 1.54
CA PRO A 24 -3.07 2.41 2.10
C PRO A 24 -4.00 3.32 1.29
N ILE A 25 -5.19 2.79 1.00
CA ILE A 25 -6.25 3.50 0.29
C ILE A 25 -7.26 4.00 1.32
N ILE A 26 -7.63 5.27 1.21
CA ILE A 26 -8.63 5.92 2.06
C ILE A 26 -9.91 6.14 1.27
N ILE A 27 -11.03 5.58 1.74
CA ILE A 27 -12.37 5.78 1.18
C ILE A 27 -13.26 6.27 2.31
N GLY A 28 -13.56 7.57 2.31
CA GLY A 28 -14.21 8.23 3.44
C GLY A 28 -13.40 8.02 4.73
N ARG A 29 -14.04 7.48 5.78
CA ARG A 29 -13.39 7.18 7.06
C ARG A 29 -12.89 5.73 7.17
N THR A 30 -12.62 5.08 6.05
CA THR A 30 -12.15 3.69 5.99
C THR A 30 -10.78 3.63 5.34
N MET A 31 -9.83 2.94 5.97
CA MET A 31 -8.50 2.66 5.44
C MET A 31 -8.41 1.18 5.04
N ILE A 32 -7.85 0.91 3.87
CA ILE A 32 -7.68 -0.46 3.34
C ILE A 32 -6.25 -0.63 2.82
N PHE A 33 -5.59 -1.74 3.16
CA PHE A 33 -4.27 -2.09 2.63
C PHE A 33 -4.02 -3.60 2.68
N GLY A 34 -3.29 -4.12 1.70
CA GLY A 34 -2.77 -5.49 1.72
C GLY A 34 -1.51 -5.56 2.57
N ALA A 35 -1.34 -6.66 3.30
CA ALA A 35 -0.17 -6.94 4.12
C ALA A 35 0.37 -8.33 3.77
N TYR A 36 1.69 -8.43 3.56
CA TYR A 36 2.38 -9.62 3.06
C TYR A 36 3.69 -9.86 3.79
N ASN A 37 4.08 -11.12 3.89
CA ASN A 37 5.25 -11.58 4.63
C ASN A 37 5.24 -11.09 6.10
N VAL A 38 4.04 -11.11 6.70
CA VAL A 38 3.83 -10.63 8.07
C VAL A 38 3.79 -11.79 9.04
N ASP A 39 4.28 -11.61 10.26
CA ASP A 39 4.10 -12.57 11.35
C ASP A 39 2.94 -12.13 12.22
N PHE A 40 1.71 -12.35 11.72
CA PHE A 40 0.52 -11.95 12.45
C PHE A 40 -0.04 -13.09 13.30
N GLU A 41 0.01 -12.93 14.62
CA GLU A 41 -0.37 -13.97 15.58
C GLU A 41 -1.86 -14.33 15.51
N MET A 42 -2.14 -15.62 15.39
CA MET A 42 -3.45 -16.24 15.53
C MET A 42 -3.87 -16.19 17.00
N THR A 43 -4.50 -15.08 17.38
CA THR A 43 -5.02 -14.90 18.75
C THR A 43 -6.20 -15.84 19.02
N ALA A 44 -6.56 -15.99 20.30
CA ALA A 44 -7.74 -16.77 20.69
C ALA A 44 -9.05 -16.22 20.08
N ASN A 45 -9.15 -14.90 19.84
CA ASN A 45 -10.30 -14.30 19.18
C ASN A 45 -10.37 -14.72 17.70
N ILE A 46 -9.26 -14.63 17.00
CA ILE A 46 -9.18 -15.04 15.59
C ILE A 46 -9.44 -16.54 15.46
N TRP A 47 -8.83 -17.35 16.33
CA TRP A 47 -9.04 -18.80 16.37
C TRP A 47 -10.52 -19.16 16.47
N LYS A 48 -11.28 -18.51 17.36
CA LYS A 48 -12.72 -18.79 17.54
C LYS A 48 -13.52 -18.53 16.27
N GLN A 49 -13.14 -17.54 15.48
CA GLN A 49 -13.80 -17.17 14.22
C GLN A 49 -13.52 -18.16 13.07
N LEU A 50 -12.51 -19.01 13.18
CA LEU A 50 -12.19 -20.00 12.14
C LEU A 50 -13.22 -21.15 12.08
N PRO A 51 -13.56 -21.65 10.88
CA PRO A 51 -14.37 -22.85 10.71
C PRO A 51 -13.67 -24.10 11.27
N GLU A 52 -14.45 -25.06 11.79
CA GLU A 52 -13.94 -26.25 12.47
C GLU A 52 -13.07 -27.13 11.56
N GLU A 53 -13.41 -27.23 10.28
CA GLU A 53 -12.61 -27.97 9.29
C GLU A 53 -11.17 -27.43 9.20
N TYR A 54 -11.01 -26.10 9.19
CA TYR A 54 -9.70 -25.44 9.09
C TYR A 54 -8.93 -25.51 10.41
N LYS A 55 -9.62 -25.40 11.56
CA LYS A 55 -9.01 -25.65 12.88
C LYS A 55 -8.37 -27.03 12.97
N ARG A 56 -9.06 -28.07 12.47
CA ARG A 56 -8.53 -29.45 12.43
C ARG A 56 -7.31 -29.56 11.51
N LYS A 57 -7.33 -28.90 10.35
CA LYS A 57 -6.17 -28.85 9.45
C LYS A 57 -4.99 -28.19 10.18
N ILE A 58 -5.19 -27.05 10.83
CA ILE A 58 -4.13 -26.35 11.58
C ILE A 58 -3.55 -27.19 12.72
N TYR A 59 -4.39 -27.88 13.49
CA TYR A 59 -3.94 -28.76 14.57
C TYR A 59 -3.16 -29.98 14.08
N ARG A 60 -3.58 -30.63 12.98
CA ARG A 60 -3.00 -31.90 12.50
C ARG A 60 -1.51 -31.79 12.17
N TYR A 61 -1.06 -30.63 11.72
CA TYR A 61 0.29 -30.45 11.18
C TYR A 61 1.18 -29.56 12.07
N ASN A 62 0.78 -29.30 13.32
CA ASN A 62 1.51 -28.47 14.30
C ASN A 62 1.91 -27.09 13.71
N TRP A 63 1.01 -26.49 12.92
CA TRP A 63 1.32 -25.29 12.14
C TRP A 63 1.55 -24.08 13.04
N LYS A 64 2.59 -23.30 12.71
CA LYS A 64 2.89 -22.02 13.36
C LYS A 64 1.64 -21.15 13.29
N LYS A 65 1.25 -20.60 14.44
CA LYS A 65 0.05 -19.78 14.67
C LYS A 65 0.13 -18.41 13.98
N MET A 66 0.67 -18.29 12.77
CA MET A 66 0.97 -17.01 12.13
C MET A 66 0.31 -16.90 10.76
N ILE A 67 -0.35 -15.78 10.50
CA ILE A 67 -0.94 -15.43 9.21
C ILE A 67 0.06 -14.58 8.43
N LYS A 68 0.41 -15.01 7.21
CA LYS A 68 1.46 -14.39 6.39
C LYS A 68 0.99 -13.32 5.41
N SER A 69 -0.26 -13.42 4.97
CA SER A 69 -0.87 -12.50 4.00
C SER A 69 -2.30 -12.20 4.38
N MET A 70 -2.72 -10.93 4.26
CA MET A 70 -4.10 -10.52 4.54
C MET A 70 -4.43 -9.16 3.91
N LEU A 71 -5.72 -8.92 3.67
CA LEU A 71 -6.24 -7.59 3.37
C LEU A 71 -6.80 -6.97 4.65
N ILE A 72 -6.24 -5.85 5.08
CA ILE A 72 -6.62 -5.16 6.30
C ILE A 72 -7.60 -4.04 5.96
N THR A 73 -8.65 -3.92 6.78
CA THR A 73 -9.62 -2.83 6.74
C THR A 73 -9.76 -2.22 8.12
N VAL A 74 -9.52 -0.91 8.23
CA VAL A 74 -9.72 -0.11 9.45
C VAL A 74 -10.89 0.83 9.21
N THR A 75 -11.89 0.76 10.06
CA THR A 75 -13.08 1.60 9.95
C THR A 75 -13.07 2.75 10.95
N ASP A 76 -13.78 3.81 10.60
CA ASP A 76 -13.95 5.01 11.42
C ASP A 76 -12.62 5.63 11.88
N ILE A 77 -11.70 5.81 10.93
CA ILE A 77 -10.44 6.53 11.15
C ILE A 77 -10.73 7.99 11.51
N THR A 78 -10.01 8.52 12.50
CA THR A 78 -10.14 9.88 13.02
C THR A 78 -8.92 10.75 12.72
N ALA A 79 -7.78 10.14 12.41
CA ALA A 79 -6.63 10.82 11.82
C ALA A 79 -5.74 9.80 11.10
N TYR A 80 -4.99 10.22 10.09
CA TYR A 80 -3.95 9.38 9.49
C TYR A 80 -2.80 10.19 8.86
N SER A 81 -1.64 9.56 8.71
CA SER A 81 -0.47 10.06 7.98
C SER A 81 0.34 8.92 7.39
N PHE A 82 0.97 9.15 6.24
CA PHE A 82 1.88 8.21 5.60
C PHE A 82 3.24 8.88 5.39
N CYS A 83 4.32 8.22 5.80
CA CYS A 83 5.70 8.70 5.67
C CYS A 83 6.53 7.69 4.88
N PHE A 84 7.43 8.17 4.00
CA PHE A 84 8.33 7.34 3.20
C PHE A 84 9.81 7.68 3.40
N GLY A 85 10.65 6.67 3.59
CA GLY A 85 12.12 6.78 3.64
C GLY A 85 12.75 6.37 4.97
N SER A 86 14.07 6.21 4.99
CA SER A 86 14.85 5.58 6.07
C SER A 86 14.96 6.38 7.39
N ASN A 87 14.54 7.65 7.43
CA ASN A 87 14.68 8.54 8.61
C ASN A 87 13.35 8.80 9.35
N ILE A 88 12.46 7.80 9.40
CA ILE A 88 11.17 7.88 10.12
C ILE A 88 11.37 8.22 11.62
N LYS A 89 12.49 7.80 12.23
CA LYS A 89 12.79 8.02 13.66
C LYS A 89 13.10 9.49 14.03
N LEU A 90 13.24 10.40 13.07
CA LEU A 90 13.79 11.76 13.30
C LEU A 90 12.79 12.92 13.18
N LYS A 91 11.52 12.69 12.83
CA LYS A 91 10.53 13.79 12.83
C LYS A 91 9.98 13.97 14.25
N SER A 92 10.50 14.97 14.96
CA SER A 92 10.01 15.47 16.26
C SER A 92 8.57 16.01 16.23
N SER A 93 7.91 15.98 15.08
CA SER A 93 6.47 16.25 14.92
C SER A 93 5.91 15.43 13.76
N ILE A 94 5.18 14.35 14.06
CA ILE A 94 4.39 13.64 13.05
C ILE A 94 3.20 14.53 12.71
N THR A 95 3.22 15.14 11.53
CA THR A 95 2.06 15.90 11.02
C THR A 95 1.06 14.92 10.42
N MET A 96 -0.17 14.90 10.92
CA MET A 96 -1.25 14.09 10.33
C MET A 96 -1.64 14.66 8.97
N LYS A 97 -1.77 13.80 7.96
CA LYS A 97 -2.21 14.19 6.61
C LYS A 97 -3.67 14.64 6.64
N GLU A 98 -4.51 13.93 7.39
CA GLU A 98 -5.91 14.30 7.61
C GLU A 98 -6.29 14.07 9.07
N ILE A 99 -7.09 15.00 9.63
CA ILE A 99 -7.63 14.94 10.99
C ILE A 99 -9.14 15.22 10.88
N TYR A 100 -9.95 14.30 11.38
CA TYR A 100 -11.41 14.42 11.42
C TYR A 100 -11.89 15.00 12.75
N LYS A 101 -13.11 15.53 12.80
CA LYS A 101 -13.69 16.24 13.97
C LYS A 101 -13.66 15.46 15.29
N ASN A 102 -13.68 14.13 15.22
CA ASN A 102 -13.67 13.23 16.38
C ASN A 102 -12.29 12.65 16.70
N PHE A 103 -11.23 13.27 16.16
CA PHE A 103 -9.87 13.08 16.65
C PHE A 103 -9.77 13.49 18.12
N ASP A 104 -8.90 12.81 18.86
CA ASP A 104 -8.70 13.00 20.29
C ASP A 104 -7.23 12.75 20.59
N GLU A 105 -6.51 13.83 20.89
CA GLU A 105 -5.07 13.79 21.17
C GLU A 105 -4.69 12.92 22.37
N ASN A 106 -5.65 12.61 23.25
CA ASN A 106 -5.43 11.74 24.40
C ASN A 106 -5.57 10.25 24.07
N LYS A 107 -6.01 9.92 22.85
CA LYS A 107 -6.11 8.53 22.38
C LYS A 107 -4.85 8.08 21.69
N ARG A 108 -4.60 6.77 21.80
CA ARG A 108 -3.46 6.12 21.16
C ARG A 108 -3.53 6.29 19.63
N ILE A 109 -2.39 6.65 19.05
CA ILE A 109 -2.13 6.60 17.62
C ILE A 109 -1.45 5.26 17.33
N GLU A 110 -2.00 4.49 16.40
CA GLU A 110 -1.36 3.29 15.88
C GLU A 110 -0.26 3.63 14.88
N ILE A 111 0.82 2.85 14.93
CA ILE A 111 2.02 3.04 14.13
C ILE A 111 2.39 1.71 13.50
N LEU A 112 2.44 1.67 12.17
CA LEU A 112 2.96 0.55 11.39
C LEU A 112 4.21 1.01 10.66
N THR A 113 5.31 0.24 10.73
CA THR A 113 6.57 0.56 10.04
C THR A 113 7.04 -0.51 9.04
N PRO A 114 6.22 -0.89 8.05
CA PRO A 114 6.56 -1.93 7.07
C PRO A 114 7.39 -1.39 5.89
N GLY A 115 7.87 -2.30 5.04
CA GLY A 115 8.20 -1.95 3.65
C GLY A 115 6.93 -1.63 2.85
N CYS A 116 7.03 -0.77 1.85
CA CYS A 116 5.98 -0.55 0.87
C CYS A 116 6.38 -1.24 -0.44
N ASP A 117 5.46 -2.01 -1.02
CA ASP A 117 5.70 -2.65 -2.32
C ASP A 117 5.81 -1.62 -3.46
N PHE A 118 5.10 -0.49 -3.32
CA PHE A 118 5.16 0.60 -4.28
C PHE A 118 4.73 1.96 -3.68
N PRO A 119 5.62 2.99 -3.68
CA PRO A 119 7.01 2.95 -4.13
C PRO A 119 7.87 2.09 -3.20
N LYS A 120 8.81 1.32 -3.77
CA LYS A 120 9.65 0.38 -3.01
C LYS A 120 10.53 1.12 -2.01
N SER A 121 10.04 1.22 -0.77
CA SER A 121 10.64 2.07 0.26
C SER A 121 10.19 1.66 1.66
N SER A 122 10.92 2.06 2.69
CA SER A 122 10.41 1.99 4.06
C SER A 122 9.22 2.95 4.19
N MET A 123 8.13 2.48 4.77
CA MET A 123 6.94 3.28 5.01
C MET A 123 6.61 3.32 6.51
N SER A 124 5.98 4.41 6.94
CA SER A 124 5.30 4.45 8.23
C SER A 124 3.90 4.98 8.08
N VAL A 125 2.97 4.22 8.64
CA VAL A 125 1.55 4.53 8.64
C VAL A 125 1.16 4.87 10.07
N TYR A 126 0.73 6.11 10.27
CA TYR A 126 0.23 6.62 11.54
C TYR A 126 -1.27 6.79 11.41
N PHE A 127 -2.06 6.30 12.35
CA PHE A 127 -3.50 6.53 12.32
C PHE A 127 -4.16 6.38 13.68
N GLN A 128 -5.25 7.11 13.88
CA GLN A 128 -6.18 6.91 14.99
C GLN A 128 -7.52 6.48 14.40
N TYR A 129 -8.22 5.58 15.09
CA TYR A 129 -9.53 5.10 14.68
C TYR A 129 -10.42 4.81 15.88
N LEU A 130 -11.73 4.92 15.71
CA LEU A 130 -12.72 4.57 16.73
C LEU A 130 -13.53 3.34 16.37
N GLY A 131 -13.44 2.86 15.13
CA GLY A 131 -14.21 1.73 14.62
C GLY A 131 -13.55 0.39 14.89
N GLU A 132 -13.78 -0.53 13.96
CA GLU A 132 -13.30 -1.91 13.99
C GLU A 132 -12.23 -2.16 12.93
N VAL A 133 -11.45 -3.21 13.19
CA VAL A 133 -10.36 -3.68 12.33
C VAL A 133 -10.68 -5.09 11.88
N TYR A 134 -10.53 -5.32 10.58
CA TYR A 134 -10.75 -6.63 9.98
C TYR A 134 -9.56 -7.04 9.13
N ALA A 135 -9.21 -8.33 9.19
CA ALA A 135 -8.33 -8.99 8.25
C ALA A 135 -9.14 -9.97 7.39
N GLU A 136 -9.18 -9.73 6.08
CA GLU A 136 -9.66 -10.72 5.13
C GLU A 136 -8.49 -11.62 4.72
N VAL A 137 -8.65 -12.93 4.93
CA VAL A 137 -7.61 -13.94 4.71
C VAL A 137 -8.15 -15.04 3.82
N ASP A 138 -7.34 -15.50 2.86
CA ASP A 138 -7.65 -16.74 2.16
C ASP A 138 -7.19 -17.94 3.01
N LEU A 139 -8.15 -18.70 3.51
CA LEU A 139 -7.88 -19.86 4.35
C LEU A 139 -7.13 -20.96 3.61
N ASP A 140 -7.23 -21.00 2.27
CA ASP A 140 -6.45 -21.97 1.49
C ASP A 140 -4.98 -21.51 1.40
N GLU A 141 -4.69 -20.21 1.45
CA GLU A 141 -3.33 -19.67 1.55
C GLU A 141 -2.75 -19.91 2.95
N LEU A 142 -3.57 -19.82 4.00
CA LEU A 142 -3.19 -20.15 5.38
C LEU A 142 -2.74 -21.63 5.50
N VAL A 143 -3.30 -22.51 4.66
CA VAL A 143 -3.01 -23.95 4.62
C VAL A 143 -1.91 -24.31 3.59
N ALA A 144 -1.85 -23.63 2.44
CA ALA A 144 -1.04 -24.04 1.28
C ALA A 144 0.46 -23.66 1.35
N ILE A 145 0.87 -22.76 2.26
CA ILE A 145 2.28 -22.32 2.35
C ILE A 145 3.26 -23.46 2.70
N PHE A 146 2.80 -24.65 3.13
CA PHE A 146 3.69 -25.74 3.55
C PHE A 146 3.52 -27.10 2.86
N ASP A 147 2.58 -27.26 1.92
CA ASP A 147 2.64 -28.42 1.00
C ASP A 147 3.89 -28.34 0.10
N GLU A 148 4.44 -27.14 -0.12
CA GLU A 148 5.67 -26.90 -0.87
C GLU A 148 6.96 -27.25 -0.07
N GLU A 149 6.98 -27.12 1.26
CA GLU A 149 8.20 -27.41 2.06
C GLU A 149 8.30 -28.85 2.62
N ASN A 150 7.21 -29.63 2.64
CA ASN A 150 7.25 -31.02 3.15
C ASN A 150 7.33 -32.10 2.06
N SER A 151 7.40 -31.75 0.77
CA SER A 151 7.51 -32.73 -0.33
C SER A 151 8.95 -32.98 -0.80
N TYR A 152 9.94 -32.76 0.07
CA TYR A 152 11.37 -32.89 -0.25
C TYR A 152 11.91 -34.30 -0.55
N GLN A 153 11.07 -35.31 -0.82
CA GLN A 153 11.57 -36.63 -1.21
C GLN A 153 10.72 -37.34 -2.28
N TYR A 154 10.94 -36.99 -3.55
CA TYR A 154 10.56 -37.74 -4.76
C TYR A 154 9.09 -37.64 -5.23
N SER A 155 8.78 -36.78 -6.23
CA SER A 155 7.83 -37.09 -7.35
C SER A 155 7.27 -35.88 -8.15
N ILE A 156 7.54 -34.63 -7.81
CA ILE A 156 6.73 -33.47 -8.31
C ILE A 156 7.40 -32.68 -9.46
N MET A 157 8.29 -33.26 -10.28
CA MET A 157 8.71 -32.53 -11.50
C MET A 157 7.58 -32.39 -12.54
N PRO A 158 6.75 -33.43 -12.79
CA PRO A 158 5.63 -33.34 -13.73
C PRO A 158 4.44 -32.50 -13.22
N LYS A 159 4.20 -32.48 -11.91
CA LYS A 159 3.09 -31.75 -11.25
C LYS A 159 3.33 -30.23 -11.13
N LEU A 160 4.59 -29.78 -11.14
CA LEU A 160 4.93 -28.35 -11.21
C LEU A 160 4.48 -27.69 -12.52
N MET A 161 4.42 -28.45 -13.61
CA MET A 161 3.93 -27.95 -14.91
C MET A 161 2.40 -27.82 -14.94
N GLU A 162 1.67 -28.69 -14.25
CA GLU A 162 0.23 -28.56 -14.01
C GLU A 162 -0.11 -27.46 -13.01
N ALA A 163 0.67 -27.30 -11.93
CA ALA A 163 0.52 -26.24 -10.94
C ALA A 163 0.88 -24.84 -11.49
N SER A 164 1.85 -24.73 -12.42
CA SER A 164 2.11 -23.46 -13.11
C SER A 164 0.98 -23.10 -14.07
N ASN A 165 0.35 -24.09 -14.72
CA ASN A 165 -0.87 -23.90 -15.50
C ASN A 165 -2.08 -23.57 -14.60
N TYR A 166 -2.09 -24.02 -13.34
CA TYR A 166 -3.06 -23.62 -12.32
C TYR A 166 -2.81 -22.20 -11.78
N ARG A 167 -1.55 -21.77 -11.61
CA ARG A 167 -1.14 -20.39 -11.31
C ARG A 167 -1.52 -19.43 -12.46
N LYS A 168 -1.26 -19.81 -13.72
CA LYS A 168 -1.72 -19.08 -14.93
C LYS A 168 -3.25 -19.03 -15.07
N ARG A 169 -3.98 -20.00 -14.51
CA ARG A 169 -5.46 -19.96 -14.44
C ARG A 169 -5.99 -19.17 -13.22
N ARG A 170 -5.22 -19.07 -12.12
CA ARG A 170 -5.50 -18.22 -10.95
C ARG A 170 -5.16 -16.75 -11.16
N GLU A 171 -4.22 -16.45 -12.05
CA GLU A 171 -3.95 -15.10 -12.58
C GLU A 171 -5.19 -14.44 -13.23
N ASN A 172 -6.29 -15.17 -13.44
CA ASN A 172 -7.56 -14.66 -13.99
C ASN A 172 -8.70 -14.45 -12.96
N LYS A 173 -8.49 -14.60 -11.63
CA LYS A 173 -9.58 -14.48 -10.63
C LYS A 173 -9.20 -13.71 -9.35
N THR A 174 -8.59 -12.53 -9.47
CA THR A 174 -8.22 -11.66 -8.34
C THR A 174 -8.94 -10.31 -8.38
N GLY A 175 -10.14 -10.23 -8.97
CA GLY A 175 -10.74 -9.03 -9.57
C GLY A 175 -10.92 -7.71 -8.79
N LYS A 176 -10.40 -7.52 -7.57
CA LYS A 176 -10.26 -6.17 -6.94
C LYS A 176 -8.82 -5.80 -6.64
N LEU A 177 -8.01 -6.76 -6.18
CA LEU A 177 -6.57 -6.56 -6.02
C LEU A 177 -5.87 -6.59 -7.38
N GLU A 178 -6.34 -7.43 -8.33
CA GLU A 178 -5.96 -7.33 -9.74
C GLU A 178 -6.36 -5.97 -10.29
N GLN A 179 -7.54 -5.44 -9.98
CA GLN A 179 -7.92 -4.11 -10.47
C GLN A 179 -6.97 -3.04 -9.93
N ILE A 180 -6.69 -3.02 -8.63
CA ILE A 180 -5.76 -2.05 -8.03
C ILE A 180 -4.33 -2.23 -8.56
N TYR A 181 -3.83 -3.47 -8.63
CA TYR A 181 -2.51 -3.78 -9.16
C TYR A 181 -2.42 -3.49 -10.66
N ASN A 182 -3.44 -3.80 -11.45
CA ASN A 182 -3.50 -3.52 -12.89
C ASN A 182 -3.64 -2.02 -13.14
N GLU A 183 -4.38 -1.28 -12.31
CA GLU A 183 -4.44 0.18 -12.37
C GLU A 183 -3.06 0.78 -12.09
N GLN A 184 -2.39 0.31 -11.03
CA GLN A 184 -1.01 0.71 -10.71
C GLN A 184 -0.01 0.32 -11.80
N LEU A 185 -0.10 -0.88 -12.35
CA LEU A 185 0.74 -1.38 -13.44
C LEU A 185 0.50 -0.61 -14.73
N THR A 186 -0.77 -0.26 -15.01
CA THR A 186 -1.14 0.58 -16.15
C THR A 186 -0.51 1.95 -16.01
N ILE A 187 -0.61 2.59 -14.84
CA ILE A 187 0.02 3.89 -14.61
C ILE A 187 1.54 3.77 -14.66
N LYS A 188 2.14 2.72 -14.09
CA LYS A 188 3.58 2.47 -14.17
C LYS A 188 4.06 2.29 -15.62
N ASN A 189 3.30 1.57 -16.43
CA ASN A 189 3.59 1.41 -17.86
C ASN A 189 3.49 2.75 -18.60
N ILE A 190 2.54 3.60 -18.23
CA ILE A 190 2.42 4.97 -18.78
C ILE A 190 3.61 5.83 -18.34
N VAL A 191 4.01 5.78 -17.07
CA VAL A 191 5.18 6.51 -16.52
C VAL A 191 6.48 6.09 -17.22
N ASN A 192 6.58 4.83 -17.65
CA ASN A 192 7.74 4.32 -18.39
C ASN A 192 7.75 4.70 -19.88
N LYS A 193 6.66 5.25 -20.44
CA LYS A 193 6.65 5.73 -21.83
C LYS A 193 7.47 7.01 -21.96
N ASN A 194 7.92 7.28 -23.18
CA ASN A 194 8.44 8.60 -23.53
C ASN A 194 7.38 9.66 -23.27
N ILE A 195 7.78 10.76 -22.64
CA ILE A 195 6.87 11.85 -22.28
C ILE A 195 6.12 12.37 -23.51
N ASP A 196 6.79 12.44 -24.66
CA ASP A 196 6.26 12.93 -25.93
C ASP A 196 5.13 12.07 -26.49
N GLU A 197 5.08 10.78 -26.13
CA GLU A 197 4.07 9.83 -26.58
C GLU A 197 2.80 9.84 -25.70
N LEU A 198 2.81 10.54 -24.56
CA LEU A 198 1.65 10.62 -23.67
C LEU A 198 0.49 11.38 -24.33
N SER A 199 -0.68 10.76 -24.33
CA SER A 199 -1.95 11.41 -24.69
C SER A 199 -2.50 12.28 -23.56
N LYS A 200 -3.44 13.18 -23.87
CA LYS A 200 -4.14 14.04 -22.88
C LYS A 200 -4.75 13.22 -21.73
N GLU A 201 -5.39 12.08 -22.02
CA GLU A 201 -5.98 11.22 -20.98
C GLU A 201 -4.92 10.54 -20.11
N GLU A 202 -3.82 10.08 -20.71
CA GLU A 202 -2.71 9.47 -19.96
C GLU A 202 -2.01 10.48 -19.07
N THR A 203 -1.79 11.72 -19.56
CA THR A 203 -1.25 12.82 -18.75
C THR A 203 -2.15 13.13 -17.55
N GLN A 204 -3.47 13.17 -17.73
CA GLN A 204 -4.42 13.35 -16.61
C GLN A 204 -4.31 12.22 -15.59
N LYS A 205 -4.32 10.95 -16.05
CA LYS A 205 -4.21 9.78 -15.16
C LYS A 205 -2.91 9.76 -14.36
N VAL A 206 -1.79 10.13 -14.99
CA VAL A 206 -0.49 10.23 -14.34
C VAL A 206 -0.49 11.35 -13.30
N LEU A 207 -1.10 12.51 -13.59
CA LEU A 207 -1.25 13.60 -12.63
C LEU A 207 -2.12 13.21 -11.42
N ASP A 208 -3.27 12.59 -11.65
CA ASP A 208 -4.16 12.15 -10.57
C ASP A 208 -3.50 11.10 -9.66
N ASN A 209 -2.48 10.42 -10.18
CA ASN A 209 -1.69 9.42 -9.46
C ASN A 209 -0.22 9.84 -9.33
N PHE A 210 0.07 11.15 -9.21
CA PHE A 210 1.44 11.67 -9.22
C PHE A 210 2.35 11.08 -8.13
N LEU A 211 1.77 10.55 -7.03
CA LEU A 211 2.50 9.85 -5.97
C LEU A 211 3.19 8.57 -6.46
N LEU A 212 2.79 8.04 -7.61
CA LEU A 212 3.45 6.91 -8.26
C LEU A 212 4.71 7.33 -9.05
N ILE A 213 4.96 8.64 -9.20
CA ILE A 213 6.15 9.19 -9.82
C ILE A 213 7.23 9.36 -8.74
N ASP A 214 8.34 8.66 -8.90
CA ASP A 214 9.51 8.74 -8.02
C ASP A 214 10.59 9.71 -8.53
N ASN A 215 10.41 10.27 -9.74
CA ASN A 215 11.35 11.15 -10.41
C ASN A 215 10.82 12.59 -10.56
N LEU A 216 11.51 13.54 -9.92
CA LEU A 216 11.21 14.99 -9.97
C LEU A 216 11.20 15.57 -11.39
N LYS A 217 12.16 15.15 -12.23
CA LYS A 217 12.27 15.61 -13.63
C LYS A 217 11.06 15.17 -14.44
N TYR A 218 10.64 13.93 -14.25
CA TYR A 218 9.47 13.38 -14.92
C TYR A 218 8.19 14.12 -14.51
N LEU A 219 8.01 14.42 -13.23
CA LEU A 219 6.86 15.19 -12.75
C LEU A 219 6.78 16.59 -13.40
N LEU A 220 7.92 17.27 -13.55
CA LEU A 220 7.98 18.58 -14.21
C LEU A 220 7.54 18.49 -15.67
N GLU A 221 8.02 17.50 -16.40
CA GLU A 221 7.65 17.29 -17.81
C GLU A 221 6.15 16.95 -17.95
N VAL A 222 5.59 16.11 -17.07
CA VAL A 222 4.15 15.81 -17.05
C VAL A 222 3.32 17.08 -16.80
N ILE A 223 3.75 17.93 -15.87
CA ILE A 223 3.04 19.19 -15.57
C ILE A 223 3.13 20.16 -16.76
N LYS A 224 4.28 20.29 -17.41
CA LYS A 224 4.42 21.11 -18.63
C LYS A 224 3.49 20.61 -19.73
N LYS A 225 3.49 19.32 -20.00
CA LYS A 225 2.63 18.67 -20.99
C LYS A 225 1.15 18.81 -20.65
N SER A 226 0.80 18.80 -19.37
CA SER A 226 -0.58 19.07 -18.94
C SER A 226 -1.06 20.48 -19.31
N LYS A 227 -0.17 21.48 -19.30
CA LYS A 227 -0.48 22.83 -19.79
C LYS A 227 -0.71 22.85 -21.29
N GLU A 228 0.13 22.16 -22.06
CA GLU A 228 -0.04 22.02 -23.52
C GLU A 228 -1.39 21.38 -23.89
N PHE A 229 -1.83 20.42 -23.09
CA PHE A 229 -3.13 19.77 -23.25
C PHE A 229 -4.31 20.53 -22.61
N GLU A 230 -4.09 21.71 -22.02
CA GLU A 230 -5.11 22.49 -21.30
C GLU A 230 -5.82 21.69 -20.20
N ILE A 231 -5.08 20.84 -19.49
CA ILE A 231 -5.57 20.08 -18.35
C ILE A 231 -5.67 21.00 -17.12
N ILE A 232 -6.86 21.04 -16.52
CA ILE A 232 -7.11 21.83 -15.30
C ILE A 232 -6.69 21.01 -14.08
N ILE A 233 -5.54 21.34 -13.50
CA ILE A 233 -5.09 20.77 -12.23
C ILE A 233 -5.92 21.36 -11.09
N SER A 234 -6.71 20.53 -10.42
CA SER A 234 -7.56 20.96 -9.31
C SER A 234 -6.75 21.57 -8.16
N ASN A 235 -7.35 22.50 -7.41
CA ASN A 235 -6.69 23.10 -6.23
C ASN A 235 -6.29 22.06 -5.18
N LYS A 236 -7.07 20.98 -5.05
CA LYS A 236 -6.74 19.84 -4.20
C LYS A 236 -5.43 19.18 -4.64
N LEU A 237 -5.32 18.82 -5.92
CA LEU A 237 -4.14 18.18 -6.47
C LEU A 237 -2.90 19.11 -6.40
N LYS A 238 -3.07 20.41 -6.66
CA LYS A 238 -2.01 21.43 -6.47
C LYS A 238 -1.47 21.42 -5.03
N ASN A 239 -2.36 21.36 -4.04
CA ASN A 239 -1.95 21.33 -2.63
C ASN A 239 -1.21 20.03 -2.29
N GLU A 240 -1.69 18.88 -2.79
CA GLU A 240 -1.02 17.59 -2.59
C GLU A 240 0.39 17.56 -3.20
N ILE A 241 0.57 18.08 -4.42
CA ILE A 241 1.89 18.20 -5.06
C ILE A 241 2.80 19.15 -4.26
N LYS A 242 2.28 20.30 -3.78
CA LYS A 242 3.04 21.24 -2.94
C LYS A 242 3.51 20.60 -1.63
N HIS A 243 2.67 19.79 -0.99
CA HIS A 243 3.03 19.05 0.22
C HIS A 243 4.13 18.02 -0.06
N TRP A 244 3.98 17.23 -1.13
CA TRP A 244 4.98 16.25 -1.56
C TRP A 244 6.33 16.90 -1.89
N LEU A 245 6.32 18.05 -2.59
CA LEU A 245 7.54 18.81 -2.89
C LEU A 245 8.27 19.24 -1.61
N ARG A 246 7.55 19.72 -0.58
CA ARG A 246 8.16 20.06 0.73
C ARG A 246 8.81 18.85 1.39
N ASP A 247 8.20 17.67 1.30
CA ASP A 247 8.76 16.44 1.86
C ASP A 247 10.01 15.95 1.11
N ILE A 248 10.09 16.19 -0.20
CA ILE A 248 11.24 15.81 -1.03
C ILE A 248 12.36 16.84 -1.01
N GLN A 249 12.09 18.10 -0.67
CA GLN A 249 13.11 19.15 -0.56
C GLN A 249 14.30 18.73 0.32
N ILE A 250 14.06 17.94 1.37
CA ILE A 250 15.10 17.42 2.28
C ILE A 250 15.99 16.36 1.60
N LYS A 251 15.52 15.74 0.51
CA LYS A 251 16.19 14.71 -0.28
C LYS A 251 16.91 15.26 -1.52
N ILE A 252 16.73 16.54 -1.85
CA ILE A 252 17.45 17.21 -2.93
C ILE A 252 18.93 17.27 -2.59
N LYS A 253 19.76 16.66 -3.44
CA LYS A 253 21.21 16.54 -3.22
C LYS A 253 22.03 17.16 -4.36
N THR A 254 21.39 17.56 -5.44
CA THR A 254 22.03 18.05 -6.65
C THR A 254 21.48 19.42 -7.03
N GLU A 255 22.30 20.25 -7.71
CA GLU A 255 21.86 21.55 -8.21
C GLU A 255 20.78 21.43 -9.29
N GLU A 256 20.73 20.32 -10.02
CA GLU A 256 19.71 20.06 -11.05
C GLU A 256 18.34 19.81 -10.43
N ASP A 257 18.28 18.98 -9.37
CA ASP A 257 17.05 18.74 -8.61
C ASP A 257 16.51 20.02 -7.95
N GLU A 258 17.38 20.89 -7.44
CA GLU A 258 16.99 22.18 -6.85
C GLU A 258 16.39 23.13 -7.90
N LYS A 259 16.98 23.18 -9.11
CA LYS A 259 16.42 23.96 -10.23
C LYS A 259 15.02 23.46 -10.62
N ILE A 260 14.86 22.15 -10.76
CA ILE A 260 13.58 21.51 -11.09
C ILE A 260 12.55 21.79 -9.99
N TYR A 261 12.95 21.73 -8.72
CA TYR A 261 12.09 22.04 -7.59
C TYR A 261 11.58 23.48 -7.62
N GLN A 262 12.44 24.46 -7.85
CA GLN A 262 12.03 25.87 -7.93
C GLN A 262 11.09 26.11 -9.13
N GLU A 263 11.38 25.48 -10.26
CA GLU A 263 10.53 25.58 -11.45
C GLU A 263 9.12 25.00 -11.21
N LEU A 264 9.02 23.83 -10.60
CA LEU A 264 7.74 23.23 -10.18
C LEU A 264 6.97 24.14 -9.22
N LYS A 265 7.67 24.78 -8.29
CA LYS A 265 7.08 25.69 -7.30
C LYS A 265 6.49 26.93 -7.95
N GLU A 266 7.16 27.52 -8.94
CA GLU A 266 6.66 28.68 -9.69
C GLU A 266 5.49 28.30 -10.61
N ILE A 267 5.58 27.17 -11.32
CA ILE A 267 4.48 26.68 -12.16
C ILE A 267 3.19 26.46 -11.36
N LEU A 268 3.30 25.95 -10.13
CA LEU A 268 2.16 25.74 -9.24
C LEU A 268 1.65 27.02 -8.55
N LYS A 269 2.32 28.17 -8.75
CA LYS A 269 1.83 29.51 -8.38
C LYS A 269 1.12 30.21 -9.53
N GLU A 270 1.61 30.06 -10.77
CA GLU A 270 1.18 30.87 -11.93
C GLU A 270 -0.16 30.47 -12.59
N GLN A 271 -0.82 29.39 -12.18
CA GLN A 271 -2.14 29.04 -12.72
C GLN A 271 -3.28 29.69 -11.91
N LEU A 272 -3.56 30.96 -12.21
CA LEU A 272 -4.77 31.71 -11.85
C LEU A 272 -5.55 32.07 -13.12
#